data_AF-A0A529PUN9-F1
#
_entry.id   AF-A0A529PUN9-F1
#
_cell.length_a   1.000
_cell.length_b   1.000
_cell.length_c   1.000
_cell.angle_alpha   90.00
_cell.angle_beta   90.00
_cell.angle_gamma   90.00
#
_symmetry.space_group_name_H-M   'P 1'
#
loop_
_entity.id
_entity.type
_entity.pdbx_description
1 polymer ?
#
loop_
_entity_poly.entity_id
_entity_poly.type
_entity_poly.pdbx_seq_one_letter_code
_entity_poly.pdbx_strand_id
1 'polypeptide(L)'
;WSRKFQGLISEGTLGGEKVLLIKPQTFMNLSGQSVGEALRFYKLEPSALTVFYDEIDLAAGKLRVKVGGGSGGHNGIRSLDQHVGNAYRR
;
A
#
# COMPACT_ATOMS: atom_id res chain seq x y z
N TRP A 1 2.19 -15.20 -8.98
CA TRP A 1 2.92 -14.35 -8.01
C TRP A 1 4.41 -14.53 -8.20
N SER A 2 5.15 -13.46 -8.49
CA SER A 2 6.62 -13.45 -8.48
C SER A 2 7.14 -12.72 -7.23
N ARG A 3 8.42 -12.91 -6.89
CA ARG A 3 9.06 -12.25 -5.74
C ARG A 3 9.89 -11.07 -6.23
N LYS A 4 9.60 -9.87 -5.76
CA LYS A 4 10.34 -8.63 -6.06
C LYS A 4 10.07 -7.58 -4.97
N PHE A 5 10.99 -6.65 -4.74
CA PHE A 5 10.81 -5.58 -3.75
C PHE A 5 10.50 -6.09 -2.33
N GLN A 6 11.08 -7.23 -1.95
CA GLN A 6 10.74 -7.92 -0.69
C GLN A 6 9.24 -8.24 -0.51
N GLY A 7 8.50 -8.40 -1.62
CA GLY A 7 7.08 -8.70 -1.64
C GLY A 7 6.71 -9.75 -2.68
N LEU A 8 5.49 -10.25 -2.57
CA LEU A 8 4.83 -11.00 -3.64
C LEU A 8 4.14 -9.99 -4.55
N ILE A 9 4.42 -10.07 -5.85
CA ILE A 9 3.81 -9.20 -6.85
C ILE A 9 3.03 -9.98 -7.89
N SER A 10 2.03 -9.33 -8.46
CA SER A 10 1.33 -9.78 -9.66
C SER A 10 0.94 -8.57 -10.48
N GLU A 11 1.12 -8.66 -11.79
CA GLU A 11 0.66 -7.64 -12.74
C GLU A 11 -0.57 -8.17 -13.48
N GLY A 12 -1.47 -7.27 -13.86
CA GLY A 12 -2.67 -7.61 -14.60
C GLY A 12 -3.33 -6.37 -15.21
N THR A 13 -4.46 -6.59 -15.87
CA THR A 13 -5.30 -5.50 -16.39
C THR A 13 -6.64 -5.51 -15.67
N LEU A 14 -7.06 -4.37 -15.12
CA LEU A 14 -8.36 -4.18 -14.46
C LEU A 14 -9.03 -2.96 -15.09
N GLY A 15 -10.21 -3.15 -15.67
CA GLY A 15 -10.95 -2.05 -16.31
C GLY A 15 -10.19 -1.38 -17.48
N GLY A 16 -9.29 -2.10 -18.15
CA GLY A 16 -8.43 -1.57 -19.22
C GLY A 16 -7.11 -0.96 -18.73
N GLU A 17 -6.95 -0.76 -17.43
CA GLU A 17 -5.75 -0.18 -16.82
C GLU A 17 -4.77 -1.27 -16.37
N LYS A 18 -3.47 -1.05 -16.59
CA LYS A 18 -2.43 -1.94 -16.04
C LYS A 18 -2.31 -1.70 -14.54
N VAL A 19 -2.40 -2.79 -13.78
CA VAL A 19 -2.34 -2.76 -12.31
C VAL A 19 -1.25 -3.69 -11.81
N LEU A 20 -0.48 -3.18 -10.84
CA LEU A 20 0.46 -3.96 -10.03
C LEU A 20 -0.16 -4.20 -8.66
N LEU A 21 -0.32 -5.47 -8.29
CA LEU A 21 -0.61 -5.89 -6.93
C LEU A 21 0.70 -6.20 -6.21
N ILE A 22 0.83 -5.70 -4.98
CA ILE A 22 1.96 -6.00 -4.11
C ILE A 22 1.47 -6.41 -2.73
N LYS A 23 1.96 -7.54 -2.25
CA LYS A 23 1.82 -7.99 -0.86
C LYS A 23 3.22 -8.03 -0.24
N PRO A 24 3.62 -7.02 0.56
CA PRO A 24 4.89 -7.04 1.27
C PRO A 24 5.09 -8.37 2.02
N GLN A 25 6.29 -8.93 1.93
CA GLN A 25 6.73 -10.10 2.70
C GLN A 25 7.75 -9.68 3.77
N THR A 26 7.75 -8.39 4.10
CA THR A 26 8.42 -7.81 5.25
C THR A 26 7.58 -8.05 6.51
N PHE A 27 8.05 -7.54 7.65
CA PHE A 27 7.19 -7.32 8.81
C PHE A 27 6.26 -6.11 8.57
N MET A 28 5.13 -6.06 9.29
CA MET A 28 4.12 -5.01 9.13
C MET A 28 4.68 -3.60 9.37
N ASN A 29 5.58 -3.44 10.35
CA ASN A 29 6.26 -2.17 10.62
C ASN A 29 7.29 -1.77 9.54
N LEU A 30 7.58 -2.64 8.58
CA LEU A 30 8.53 -2.41 7.49
C LEU A 30 7.87 -2.43 6.10
N SER A 31 6.53 -2.43 6.02
CA SER A 31 5.80 -2.48 4.74
C SER A 31 6.13 -1.33 3.78
N GLY A 32 6.48 -0.15 4.32
CA GLY A 32 6.88 1.01 3.52
C GLY A 32 8.16 0.80 2.72
N GLN A 33 9.07 -0.07 3.17
CA GLN A 33 10.30 -0.38 2.45
C GLN A 33 9.99 -1.06 1.10
N SER A 34 9.15 -2.10 1.15
CA SER A 34 8.71 -2.87 -0.01
C SER A 34 7.94 -2.01 -1.01
N VAL A 35 6.93 -1.28 -0.52
CA VAL A 35 6.07 -0.44 -1.38
C VAL A 35 6.84 0.76 -1.94
N GLY A 36 7.68 1.40 -1.14
CA GLY A 36 8.50 2.52 -1.60
C GLY A 36 9.52 2.12 -2.66
N GLU A 37 10.12 0.94 -2.55
CA GLU A 37 11.00 0.39 -3.59
C GLU A 37 10.24 0.17 -4.91
N ALA A 38 9.03 -0.40 -4.83
CA ALA A 38 8.19 -0.61 -6.00
C ALA A 38 7.79 0.71 -6.68
N LEU A 39 7.30 1.70 -5.93
CA LEU A 39 6.91 3.01 -6.50
C LEU A 39 8.09 3.68 -7.21
N ARG A 40 9.29 3.68 -6.62
CA ARG A 40 10.49 4.24 -7.25
C ARG A 40 10.88 3.48 -8.52
N PHE A 41 10.84 2.15 -8.50
CA PHE A 41 11.18 1.33 -9.65
C PHE A 41 10.25 1.59 -10.85
N TYR A 42 8.93 1.67 -10.60
CA TYR A 42 7.94 1.93 -11.65
C TYR A 42 7.72 3.42 -11.92
N LYS A 43 8.43 4.32 -11.21
CA LYS A 43 8.31 5.78 -11.33
C LYS A 43 6.86 6.25 -11.12
N LEU A 44 6.22 5.70 -10.09
CA LEU A 44 4.84 6.00 -9.72
C LEU A 44 4.81 6.96 -8.53
N GLU A 45 3.89 7.91 -8.58
CA GLU A 45 3.61 8.83 -7.48
C GLU A 45 2.69 8.17 -6.43
N PRO A 46 2.70 8.64 -5.17
CA PRO A 46 1.80 8.12 -4.12
C PRO A 46 0.31 8.17 -4.50
N SER A 47 -0.08 9.10 -5.38
CA SER A 47 -1.46 9.20 -5.89
C SER A 47 -1.90 7.99 -6.72
N ALA A 48 -0.97 7.19 -7.24
CA ALA A 48 -1.22 5.92 -7.94
C ALA A 48 -1.34 4.73 -6.98
N LEU A 49 -0.98 4.89 -5.70
CA LEU A 49 -1.04 3.84 -4.68
C LEU A 49 -2.44 3.78 -4.05
N THR A 50 -2.98 2.57 -3.95
CA THR A 50 -4.14 2.25 -3.11
C THR A 50 -3.75 1.15 -2.12
N VAL A 51 -3.95 1.40 -0.82
CA VAL A 51 -3.55 0.49 0.26
C VAL A 51 -4.79 -0.11 0.91
N PHE A 52 -4.81 -1.43 1.05
CA PHE A 52 -5.82 -2.13 1.84
C PHE A 52 -5.21 -2.49 3.19
N TYR A 53 -5.86 -2.09 4.27
CA TYR A 53 -5.42 -2.36 5.64
C TYR A 53 -6.63 -2.56 6.56
N ASP A 54 -6.43 -3.23 7.69
CA ASP A 54 -7.45 -3.38 8.72
C ASP A 54 -7.56 -2.12 9.58
N GLU A 55 -8.79 -1.77 9.96
CA GLU A 55 -9.07 -0.62 10.81
C GLU A 55 -9.85 -1.09 12.03
N ILE A 56 -9.22 -1.01 13.20
CA ILE A 56 -9.77 -1.54 14.45
C ILE A 56 -11.02 -0.77 14.91
N ASP A 57 -11.13 0.50 14.49
CA ASP A 57 -12.25 1.38 14.81
C ASP A 57 -13.46 1.17 13.88
N LEU A 58 -13.31 0.38 12.81
CA LEU A 58 -14.42 0.05 11.91
C LEU A 58 -15.14 -1.22 12.36
N ALA A 59 -16.46 -1.14 12.45
CA ALA A 59 -17.30 -2.31 12.66
C ALA A 59 -17.11 -3.31 11.50
N ALA A 60 -17.19 -4.61 11.80
CA ALA A 60 -17.04 -5.66 10.80
C ALA A 60 -17.99 -5.45 9.60
N GLY A 61 -17.46 -5.61 8.39
CA GLY A 61 -18.19 -5.38 7.14
C GLY A 61 -18.30 -3.91 6.71
N LYS A 62 -17.79 -2.96 7.50
CA LYS A 62 -17.65 -1.56 7.08
C LYS A 62 -16.34 -1.37 6.33
N LEU A 63 -16.44 -0.65 5.21
CA LEU A 63 -15.32 -0.19 4.41
C LEU A 63 -15.35 1.33 4.35
N ARG A 64 -14.17 1.94 4.35
CA ARG A 64 -14.00 3.39 4.18
C ARG A 64 -12.85 3.59 3.20
N VAL A 65 -13.01 4.57 2.31
CA VAL A 65 -11.95 5.02 1.41
C VAL A 65 -11.67 6.48 1.72
N LYS A 66 -10.39 6.83 1.89
CA LYS A 66 -9.91 8.19 2.10
C LYS A 66 -8.58 8.40 1.37
N VAL A 67 -8.20 9.66 1.18
CA VAL A 67 -6.84 10.04 0.78
C VAL A 67 -6.19 10.73 1.97
N GLY A 68 -4.99 10.29 2.35
CA GLY A 68 -4.31 10.88 3.50
C GLY A 68 -4.95 10.61 4.86
N GLY A 69 -4.63 11.47 5.82
CA GLY A 69 -4.95 11.29 7.25
C GLY A 69 -3.81 10.65 8.06
N GLY A 70 -4.03 10.41 9.34
CA GLY A 70 -3.04 9.77 10.22
C GLY A 70 -3.02 8.24 10.09
N SER A 71 -1.99 7.62 10.68
CA SER A 71 -1.83 6.16 10.72
C SER A 71 -2.80 5.44 11.64
N GLY A 72 -3.52 6.14 12.53
CA GLY A 72 -4.47 5.52 13.46
C GLY A 72 -3.81 4.49 14.40
N GLY A 73 -2.50 4.59 14.62
CA GLY A 73 -1.74 3.58 15.37
C GLY A 73 -1.34 2.34 14.56
N HIS A 74 -1.83 2.19 13.32
CA HIS A 74 -1.52 1.04 12.47
C HIS A 74 -0.06 1.09 11.98
N ASN A 75 0.74 0.08 12.34
CA ASN A 75 2.18 0.04 12.08
C ASN A 75 2.54 0.00 10.58
N GLY A 76 1.72 -0.66 9.76
CA GLY A 76 1.88 -0.68 8.29
C GLY A 76 1.71 0.70 7.64
N ILE A 77 0.61 1.39 7.93
CA ILE A 77 0.36 2.76 7.48
C ILE A 77 1.44 3.71 7.99
N ARG A 78 1.87 3.60 9.26
CA ARG A 78 3.01 4.40 9.76
C ARG A 78 4.28 4.16 8.94
N SER A 79 4.58 2.91 8.61
CA SER A 79 5.74 2.55 7.77
C SER A 79 5.63 3.14 6.36
N LEU A 80 4.45 3.07 5.75
CA LEU A 80 4.18 3.64 4.43
C LEU A 80 4.35 5.16 4.44
N ASP A 81 3.73 5.85 5.40
CA ASP A 81 3.80 7.30 5.52
C ASP A 81 5.26 7.81 5.59
N GLN A 82 6.15 7.05 6.26
CA GLN A 82 7.59 7.37 6.35
C GLN A 82 8.35 7.22 5.03
N HIS A 83 7.92 6.32 4.15
CA HIS A 83 8.68 5.97 2.93
C HIS A 83 8.11 6.60 1.65
N VAL A 84 6.80 6.86 1.63
CA VAL A 84 6.09 7.31 0.41
C VAL A 84 5.24 8.55 0.66
N GLY A 85 5.30 9.15 1.86
CA GLY A 85 4.41 10.25 2.25
C GLY A 85 2.97 9.77 2.49
N ASN A 86 2.03 10.69 2.71
CA ASN A 86 0.64 10.33 3.07
C ASN A 86 -0.38 10.56 1.95
N ALA A 87 0.03 11.05 0.77
CA ALA A 87 -0.86 11.43 -0.33
C ALA A 87 -1.32 10.24 -1.20
N TYR A 88 -1.68 9.11 -0.56
CA TYR A 88 -2.19 7.90 -1.23
C TYR A 88 -3.59 7.52 -0.74
N ARG A 89 -4.29 6.71 -1.55
CA ARG A 89 -5.64 6.19 -1.24
C ARG A 89 -5.54 5.01 -0.27
N ARG A 90 -6.41 4.98 0.74
CA ARG A 90 -6.47 3.94 1.77
C ARG A 90 -7.85 3.77 2.36
#